data_AF-A0A351A5B5-F1
#
_entry.id   AF-A0A351A5B5-F1
#
_cell.length_a   1.000
_cell.length_b   1.000
_cell.length_c   1.000
_cell.angle_alpha   90.00
_cell.angle_beta   90.00
_cell.angle_gamma   90.00
#
_symmetry.space_group_name_H-M   'P 1'
#
loop_
_entity.id
_entity.type
_entity.pdbx_description
1 polymer ?
#
loop_
_entity_poly.entity_id
_entity_poly.type
_entity_poly.pdbx_seq_one_letter_code
_entity_poly.pdbx_strand_id
1 'polypeptide(L)'
;MNRAGILNAPLPAPAWTLPVLFQSLFRLLSRLPLAWLHRLGGWAGWLTYKASPSYARRLRENLFNALGREDETVLRAAIVEAGRQALELPFIWGRPAAEVVASAVRTEGWDLVEAARAEGAGILFITPHLGCFEI
;
A
#
# COMPACT_ATOMS: atom_id res chain seq x y z
N MET A 1 38.90 -36.30 -11.50
CA MET A 1 37.56 -35.99 -10.97
C MET A 1 36.68 -35.48 -12.10
N ASN A 2 35.53 -36.12 -12.31
CA ASN A 2 34.72 -36.06 -13.52
C ASN A 2 33.88 -34.76 -13.62
N ARG A 3 33.87 -34.12 -14.80
CA ARG A 3 33.08 -32.91 -15.15
C ARG A 3 31.56 -33.13 -15.27
N ALA A 4 31.05 -34.31 -14.89
CA ALA A 4 29.67 -34.72 -15.13
C ALA A 4 28.64 -34.23 -14.08
N GLY A 5 29.08 -33.58 -13.00
CA GLY A 5 28.20 -33.18 -11.89
C GLY A 5 27.45 -31.84 -12.03
N ILE A 6 27.75 -31.04 -13.05
CA ILE A 6 27.20 -29.67 -13.17
C ILE A 6 25.89 -29.62 -13.99
N LEU A 7 25.56 -30.69 -14.73
CA LEU A 7 24.42 -30.69 -15.65
C LEU A 7 23.07 -31.05 -15.03
N ASN A 8 23.02 -31.38 -13.73
CA ASN A 8 21.79 -31.79 -13.03
C ASN A 8 21.29 -30.78 -11.98
N ALA A 9 21.80 -29.55 -11.97
CA ALA A 9 21.17 -28.48 -11.18
C ALA A 9 19.87 -28.08 -11.88
N PRO A 10 18.70 -28.05 -11.19
CA PRO A 10 17.48 -27.52 -11.78
C PRO A 10 17.73 -26.09 -12.24
N LEU A 11 17.45 -25.83 -13.52
CA LEU A 11 17.57 -24.49 -14.09
C LEU A 11 16.73 -23.51 -13.24
N PRO A 12 17.26 -22.33 -12.86
CA PRO A 12 16.45 -21.33 -12.17
C PRO A 12 15.23 -21.00 -13.04
N ALA A 13 14.07 -20.85 -12.41
CA ALA A 13 12.85 -20.48 -13.11
C ALA A 13 13.13 -19.25 -14.02
N PRO A 14 12.62 -19.24 -15.26
CA PRO A 14 12.98 -18.20 -16.22
C PRO A 14 12.69 -16.80 -15.65
N ALA A 15 13.63 -15.86 -15.84
CA ALA A 15 13.56 -14.50 -15.29
C ALA A 15 12.30 -13.68 -15.70
N TRP A 16 11.55 -14.15 -16.70
CA TRP A 16 10.29 -13.56 -17.16
C TRP A 16 9.03 -14.07 -16.41
N THR A 17 9.14 -15.08 -15.56
CA THR A 17 7.98 -15.66 -14.83
C THR A 17 7.48 -14.79 -13.68
N LEU A 18 8.39 -14.19 -12.92
CA LEU A 18 8.09 -13.30 -11.78
C LEU A 18 7.29 -12.05 -12.18
N PRO A 19 7.67 -11.31 -13.24
CA PRO A 19 6.89 -10.16 -13.70
C PRO A 19 5.46 -10.52 -14.12
N VAL A 20 5.28 -11.66 -14.79
CA VAL A 20 3.95 -12.11 -15.25
C VAL A 20 3.07 -12.52 -14.08
N LEU A 21 3.62 -13.23 -13.10
CA LEU A 21 2.89 -13.60 -11.89
C LEU A 21 2.49 -12.37 -11.08
N PHE A 22 3.42 -11.43 -10.89
CA PHE A 22 3.16 -10.17 -10.20
C PHE A 22 2.06 -9.35 -10.89
N GLN A 23 2.16 -9.17 -12.22
CA GLN A 23 1.13 -8.45 -12.98
C GLN A 23 -0.24 -9.14 -12.96
N SER A 24 -0.26 -10.47 -12.95
CA SER A 24 -1.51 -11.23 -12.89
C SER A 24 -2.16 -11.14 -11.52
N LEU A 25 -1.36 -11.22 -10.45
CA LEU A 25 -1.83 -11.00 -9.09
C LEU A 25 -2.33 -9.56 -8.90
N PHE A 26 -1.60 -8.57 -9.40
CA PHE A 26 -1.98 -7.16 -9.33
C PHE A 26 -3.34 -6.91 -10.03
N ARG A 27 -3.52 -7.48 -11.24
CA ARG A 27 -4.80 -7.42 -11.96
C ARG A 27 -5.93 -8.21 -11.30
N LEU A 28 -5.61 -9.26 -10.55
CA LEU A 28 -6.61 -9.99 -9.77
C LEU A 28 -7.07 -9.14 -8.58
N LEU A 29 -6.11 -8.56 -7.84
CA LEU A 29 -6.39 -7.70 -6.70
C LEU A 29 -7.17 -6.44 -7.11
N SER A 30 -6.87 -5.84 -8.27
CA SER A 30 -7.59 -4.65 -8.76
C SER A 30 -9.08 -4.88 -9.00
N ARG A 31 -9.51 -6.13 -9.19
CA ARG A 31 -10.91 -6.52 -9.41
C ARG A 31 -11.64 -6.84 -8.10
N LEU A 32 -10.94 -6.95 -6.98
CA LEU A 32 -11.57 -7.24 -5.70
C LEU A 32 -12.28 -5.99 -5.14
N PRO A 33 -13.41 -6.15 -4.45
CA PRO A 33 -14.00 -5.08 -3.68
C PRO A 33 -13.04 -4.56 -2.60
N LEU A 34 -13.09 -3.26 -2.32
CA LEU A 34 -12.19 -2.58 -1.38
C LEU A 34 -12.20 -3.25 0.02
N ALA A 35 -13.35 -3.71 0.50
CA ALA A 35 -13.46 -4.42 1.78
C ALA A 35 -12.59 -5.69 1.85
N TRP A 36 -12.42 -6.41 0.74
CA TRP A 36 -11.53 -7.58 0.69
C TRP A 36 -10.06 -7.17 0.72
N LEU A 37 -9.70 -6.12 -0.03
CA LEU A 37 -8.36 -5.55 -0.01
C LEU A 37 -7.98 -5.03 1.38
N HIS A 38 -8.92 -4.39 2.09
CA HIS A 38 -8.70 -3.95 3.47
C HIS A 38 -8.46 -5.09 4.45
N ARG A 39 -9.17 -6.21 4.27
CA ARG A 39 -8.96 -7.41 5.09
C ARG A 39 -7.58 -7.99 4.80
N LEU A 40 -7.28 -8.27 3.53
CA LEU A 40 -5.98 -8.81 3.11
C LEU A 40 -4.82 -7.90 3.50
N GLY A 41 -4.98 -6.60 3.32
CA GLY A 41 -4.03 -5.57 3.71
C GLY A 41 -3.79 -5.56 5.21
N GLY A 42 -4.84 -5.60 6.03
CA GLY A 42 -4.68 -5.69 7.48
C GLY A 42 -3.88 -6.93 7.92
N TRP A 43 -4.13 -8.09 7.30
CA TRP A 43 -3.34 -9.31 7.53
C TRP A 43 -1.89 -9.15 7.07
N ALA A 44 -1.66 -8.56 5.89
CA ALA A 44 -0.33 -8.31 5.35
C ALA A 44 0.48 -7.35 6.22
N GLY A 45 -0.16 -6.33 6.80
CA GLY A 45 0.44 -5.42 7.76
C GLY A 45 0.97 -6.17 9.00
N TRP A 46 0.13 -7.02 9.59
CA TRP A 46 0.54 -7.86 10.72
C TRP A 46 1.64 -8.86 10.37
N LEU A 47 1.57 -9.48 9.19
CA LEU A 47 2.60 -10.39 8.72
C LEU A 47 3.95 -9.66 8.59
N THR A 48 3.96 -8.51 7.93
CA THR A 48 5.16 -7.66 7.79
C THR A 48 5.73 -7.27 9.14
N TYR A 49 4.85 -6.85 10.05
CA TYR A 49 5.24 -6.46 11.40
C TYR A 49 5.88 -7.59 12.20
N LYS A 50 5.31 -8.80 12.15
CA LYS A 50 5.85 -9.97 12.85
C LYS A 50 7.11 -10.53 12.18
N ALA A 51 7.20 -10.44 10.86
CA ALA A 51 8.33 -10.99 10.09
C ALA A 51 9.57 -10.08 10.09
N SER A 52 9.41 -8.78 10.34
CA SER A 52 10.50 -7.80 10.27
C SER A 52 10.72 -7.08 11.61
N PRO A 53 11.68 -7.53 12.43
CA PRO A 53 12.02 -6.89 13.70
C PRO A 53 12.46 -5.42 13.54
N SER A 54 13.14 -5.10 12.43
CA SER A 54 13.59 -3.73 12.14
C SER A 54 12.42 -2.80 11.83
N TYR A 55 11.43 -3.26 11.05
CA TYR A 55 10.21 -2.52 10.79
C TYR A 55 9.40 -2.31 12.08
N ALA A 56 9.22 -3.36 12.88
CA ALA A 56 8.48 -3.29 14.13
C ALA A 56 9.09 -2.28 15.12
N ARG A 57 10.44 -2.23 15.20
CA ARG A 57 11.15 -1.24 16.02
C ARG A 57 10.92 0.18 15.53
N ARG A 58 11.13 0.45 14.23
CA ARG A 58 10.94 1.78 13.63
C ARG A 58 9.52 2.29 13.81
N LEU A 59 8.52 1.42 13.65
CA LEU A 59 7.12 1.79 13.83
C LEU A 59 6.85 2.23 15.27
N ARG A 60 7.34 1.48 16.27
CA ARG A 60 7.20 1.86 17.68
C ARG A 60 7.91 3.16 18.01
N GLU A 61 9.16 3.32 17.55
CA GLU A 61 9.95 4.55 17.76
C GLU A 61 9.24 5.78 17.16
N ASN A 62 8.75 5.67 15.93
CA ASN A 62 8.02 6.77 15.28
C ASN A 62 6.73 7.13 16.02
N LEU A 63 5.96 6.14 16.46
CA LEU A 63 4.74 6.36 17.23
C LEU A 63 5.04 6.98 18.60
N PHE A 64 6.09 6.52 19.28
CA PHE A 64 6.52 7.11 20.55
C PHE A 64 6.95 8.58 20.35
N ASN A 65 7.72 8.87 19.30
CA ASN A 65 8.13 10.25 18.99
C ASN A 65 6.94 11.15 18.65
N ALA A 66 5.90 10.62 18.00
CA ALA A 66 4.70 11.37 17.64
C ALA A 66 3.75 11.60 18.83
N LEU A 67 3.60 10.60 19.71
CA LEU A 67 2.60 10.61 20.79
C LEU A 67 3.17 10.93 22.17
N GLY A 68 4.49 10.81 22.36
CA GLY A 68 5.17 10.91 23.64
C GLY A 68 4.92 9.74 24.61
N ARG A 69 4.27 8.67 24.14
CA ARG A 69 3.92 7.49 24.94
C ARG A 69 3.73 6.26 24.07
N GLU A 70 3.84 5.08 24.69
CA GLU A 70 3.40 3.84 24.05
C GLU A 70 1.87 3.77 24.03
N ASP A 71 1.33 3.39 22.88
CA ASP A 71 -0.10 3.20 22.68
C ASP A 71 -0.33 1.98 21.78
N GLU A 72 -0.70 0.86 22.39
CA GLU A 72 -0.96 -0.39 21.68
C GLU A 72 -2.17 -0.31 20.75
N THR A 73 -3.14 0.56 21.05
CA THR A 73 -4.31 0.75 20.19
C THR A 73 -3.89 1.42 18.90
N VAL A 74 -3.11 2.50 19.00
CA VAL A 74 -2.58 3.23 17.83
C VAL A 74 -1.58 2.36 17.07
N LEU A 75 -0.71 1.62 17.76
CA LEU A 75 0.22 0.69 17.12
C LEU A 75 -0.51 -0.35 16.27
N ARG A 76 -1.53 -1.01 16.82
CA ARG A 76 -2.33 -2.00 16.07
C ARG A 76 -3.04 -1.37 14.88
N ALA A 77 -3.61 -0.18 15.05
CA ALA A 77 -4.23 0.55 13.96
C ALA A 77 -3.20 0.87 12.86
N ALA A 78 -2.04 1.43 13.21
CA ALA A 78 -0.99 1.76 12.26
C ALA A 78 -0.47 0.53 11.48
N ILE A 79 -0.32 -0.62 12.15
CA ILE A 79 0.04 -1.88 11.50
C ILE A 79 -1.00 -2.28 10.45
N VAL A 80 -2.28 -2.22 10.81
CA VAL A 80 -3.38 -2.59 9.92
C VAL A 80 -3.47 -1.61 8.75
N GLU A 81 -3.50 -0.31 9.01
CA GLU A 81 -3.67 0.73 7.99
C GLU A 81 -2.47 0.77 7.02
N ALA A 82 -1.24 0.57 7.48
CA ALA A 82 -0.08 0.49 6.58
C ALA A 82 -0.21 -0.66 5.57
N GLY A 83 -0.74 -1.80 6.01
CA GLY A 83 -1.00 -2.93 5.13
C GLY A 83 -2.19 -2.69 4.18
N ARG A 84 -3.25 -2.01 4.66
CA ARG A 84 -4.37 -1.60 3.80
C ARG A 84 -3.92 -0.65 2.71
N GLN A 85 -3.20 0.41 3.07
CA GLN A 85 -2.61 1.37 2.13
C GLN A 85 -1.85 0.69 1.00
N ALA A 86 -1.01 -0.31 1.32
CA ALA A 86 -0.26 -1.04 0.31
C ALA A 86 -1.15 -1.87 -0.64
N LEU A 87 -2.25 -2.44 -0.13
CA LEU A 87 -3.16 -3.32 -0.87
C LEU A 87 -4.30 -2.58 -1.57
N GLU A 88 -4.45 -1.27 -1.33
CA GLU A 88 -5.35 -0.40 -2.09
C GLU A 88 -4.75 0.02 -3.44
N LEU A 89 -3.42 0.04 -3.59
CA LEU A 89 -2.76 0.45 -4.85
C LEU A 89 -3.26 -0.31 -6.10
N PRO A 90 -3.47 -1.65 -6.07
CA PRO A 90 -4.08 -2.35 -7.20
C PRO A 90 -5.46 -1.83 -7.58
N PHE A 91 -6.28 -1.45 -6.59
CA PHE A 91 -7.61 -0.88 -6.85
C PHE A 91 -7.51 0.49 -7.50
N ILE A 92 -6.63 1.36 -6.99
CA ILE A 92 -6.46 2.72 -7.49
C ILE A 92 -5.86 2.73 -8.90
N TRP A 93 -4.73 2.03 -9.09
CA TRP A 93 -4.02 2.05 -10.37
C TRP A 93 -4.65 1.14 -11.43
N GLY A 94 -5.42 0.14 -11.01
CA GLY A 94 -5.95 -0.89 -11.90
C GLY A 94 -7.39 -0.68 -12.35
N ARG A 95 -8.08 0.36 -11.89
CA ARG A 95 -9.50 0.66 -12.23
C ARG A 95 -9.64 2.04 -12.90
N PRO A 96 -10.74 2.29 -13.62
CA PRO A 96 -11.02 3.61 -14.18
C PRO A 96 -11.10 4.68 -13.08
N ALA A 97 -10.52 5.86 -13.33
CA ALA A 97 -10.47 6.96 -12.36
C ALA A 97 -11.87 7.33 -11.82
N ALA A 98 -12.91 7.31 -12.65
CA ALA A 98 -14.28 7.58 -12.21
C ALA A 98 -14.79 6.59 -11.16
N GLU A 99 -14.41 5.30 -11.25
CA GLU A 99 -14.77 4.28 -10.26
C GLU A 99 -13.99 4.47 -8.95
N VAL A 100 -12.72 4.88 -9.06
CA VAL A 100 -11.86 5.16 -7.90
C VAL A 100 -12.37 6.39 -7.14
N VAL A 101 -12.64 7.49 -7.85
CA VAL A 101 -13.19 8.72 -7.25
C VAL A 101 -14.56 8.46 -6.62
N ALA A 102 -15.42 7.65 -7.26
CA ALA A 102 -16.72 7.27 -6.69
C ALA A 102 -16.61 6.45 -5.39
N SER A 103 -15.43 5.88 -5.08
CA SER A 103 -15.19 5.20 -3.81
C SER A 103 -14.85 6.16 -2.65
N ALA A 104 -14.57 7.43 -2.94
CA ALA A 104 -14.39 8.45 -1.92
C ALA A 104 -15.73 8.69 -1.19
N VAL A 105 -15.74 8.44 0.13
CA VAL A 105 -16.97 8.53 0.94
C VAL A 105 -17.24 9.96 1.39
N ARG A 106 -16.20 10.75 1.64
CA ARG A 106 -16.28 12.12 2.12
C ARG A 106 -15.08 12.92 1.65
N THR A 107 -15.33 14.14 1.21
CA THR A 107 -14.31 15.14 0.88
C THR A 107 -14.56 16.39 1.72
N GLU A 108 -13.52 16.93 2.34
CA GLU A 108 -13.58 18.13 3.18
C GLU A 108 -12.65 19.20 2.62
N GLY A 109 -13.07 20.47 2.66
CA GLY A 109 -12.27 21.61 2.19
C GLY A 109 -12.18 21.75 0.66
N TRP A 110 -13.02 21.06 -0.11
CA TRP A 110 -13.02 21.14 -1.57
C TRP A 110 -13.39 22.53 -2.10
N ASP A 111 -14.22 23.26 -1.35
CA ASP A 111 -14.58 24.65 -1.59
C ASP A 111 -13.36 25.59 -1.67
N LEU A 112 -12.30 25.30 -0.92
CA LEU A 112 -11.05 26.06 -0.99
C LEU A 112 -10.33 25.87 -2.33
N VAL A 113 -10.37 24.65 -2.88
CA VAL A 113 -9.80 24.32 -4.19
C VAL A 113 -10.61 25.00 -5.29
N GLU A 114 -11.94 24.98 -5.19
CA GLU A 114 -12.84 25.63 -6.14
C GLU A 114 -12.65 27.15 -6.15
N ALA A 115 -12.54 27.77 -4.96
CA ALA A 115 -12.28 29.20 -4.83
C ALA A 115 -10.93 29.60 -5.45
N ALA A 116 -9.83 28.92 -5.10
CA ALA A 116 -8.51 29.19 -5.66
C ALA A 116 -8.49 29.02 -7.19
N ARG A 117 -9.19 28.01 -7.72
CA ARG A 117 -9.33 27.80 -9.16
C ARG A 117 -10.12 28.93 -9.83
N ALA A 118 -11.21 29.40 -9.23
CA ALA A 118 -12.02 30.50 -9.75
C ALA A 118 -11.25 31.82 -9.81
N GLU A 119 -10.32 32.03 -8.88
CA GLU A 119 -9.40 33.18 -8.86
C GLU A 119 -8.24 33.06 -9.87
N GLY A 120 -8.11 31.92 -10.56
CA GLY A 120 -7.01 31.67 -11.50
C GLY A 120 -5.67 31.39 -10.82
N ALA A 121 -5.67 31.04 -9.53
CA ALA A 121 -4.46 30.73 -8.79
C ALA A 121 -3.91 29.34 -9.15
N GLY A 122 -2.58 29.19 -9.07
CA GLY A 122 -1.94 27.88 -9.08
C GLY A 122 -2.14 27.18 -7.73
N ILE A 123 -2.46 25.88 -7.74
CA ILE A 123 -2.71 25.08 -6.54
C ILE A 123 -1.58 24.06 -6.35
N LEU A 124 -0.96 24.06 -5.17
CA LEU A 124 0.03 23.06 -4.76
C LEU A 124 -0.61 22.10 -3.74
N PHE A 125 -0.77 20.84 -4.12
CA PHE A 125 -1.22 19.79 -3.20
C PHE A 125 -0.02 19.18 -2.48
N ILE A 126 -0.11 19.07 -1.14
CA ILE A 126 0.90 18.41 -0.31
C ILE A 126 0.25 17.17 0.31
N THR A 127 0.63 15.98 -0.15
CA THR A 127 0.05 14.72 0.29
C THR A 127 1.05 13.96 1.18
N PRO A 128 0.86 13.92 2.52
CA PRO A 128 1.72 13.13 3.38
C PRO A 128 1.57 11.64 3.05
N HIS A 129 2.57 10.82 3.39
CA HIS A 129 2.48 9.36 3.29
C HIS A 129 1.56 8.78 4.39
N LEU A 130 0.27 9.13 4.33
CA LEU A 130 -0.74 8.76 5.30
C LEU A 130 -2.00 8.28 4.57
N GLY A 131 -2.36 7.02 4.82
CA GLY A 131 -3.50 6.39 4.15
C GLY A 131 -3.29 6.29 2.64
N CYS A 132 -4.39 6.16 1.90
CA CYS A 132 -4.34 6.01 0.45
C CYS A 132 -4.24 7.36 -0.27
N PHE A 133 -3.07 8.01 -0.19
CA PHE A 133 -2.85 9.35 -0.73
C PHE A 133 -2.77 9.42 -2.27
N GLU A 134 -2.90 8.30 -2.97
CA GLU A 134 -2.90 8.24 -4.44
C GLU A 134 -4.30 8.21 -5.06
N ILE A 135 -5.34 8.31 -4.23
CA ILE A 135 -6.74 8.38 -4.65
C ILE A 135 -7.07 9.68 -5.41
#